data_AF-A0A8B9M5Y2-F1
#
_entry.id   AF-A0A8B9M5Y2-F1
#
_cell.length_a   1.000
_cell.length_b   1.000
_cell.length_c   1.000
_cell.angle_alpha   90.00
_cell.angle_beta   90.00
_cell.angle_gamma   90.00
#
_symmetry.space_group_name_H-M   'P 1'
#
loop_
_entity.id
_entity.type
_entity.pdbx_description
1 polymer ?
#
loop_
_entity_poly.entity_id
_entity_poly.type
_entity_poly.pdbx_seq_one_letter_code
_entity_poly.pdbx_strand_id
1 'polypeptide(L)'
;SVGFLVSQLCFLDLASMNDHPIFSIFRRFVLTKMRVIPKGAFAGLGDLEKIEISQNDALEVIEANVFSSLPKLHEIRIEKANNLVYIDQDAFQHLPSLRYL
;
A
#
# COMPACT_ATOMS: atom_id res chain seq x y z
N SER A 1 15.63 -8.79 14.87
CA SER A 1 15.89 -8.85 13.41
C SER A 1 15.76 -7.46 12.82
N VAL A 2 16.83 -6.97 12.21
CA VAL A 2 17.01 -5.57 11.77
C VAL A 2 15.93 -5.12 10.76
N GLY A 3 15.29 -6.06 10.05
CA GLY A 3 14.18 -5.79 9.12
C GLY A 3 12.85 -5.33 9.75
N PHE A 4 12.65 -5.52 11.06
CA PHE A 4 11.42 -5.08 11.75
C PHE A 4 11.41 -3.57 12.06
N LEU A 5 12.59 -2.93 12.11
CA LEU A 5 12.74 -1.51 12.45
C LEU A 5 12.74 -0.61 11.19
N VAL A 6 13.14 -1.14 10.03
CA VAL A 6 13.15 -0.37 8.76
C VAL A 6 11.73 -0.14 8.23
N SER A 7 10.81 -1.09 8.44
CA SER A 7 9.40 -0.89 8.05
C SER A 7 8.71 0.18 8.92
N GLN A 8 9.11 0.31 10.19
CA GLN A 8 8.61 1.35 11.08
C GLN A 8 9.11 2.76 10.70
N LEU A 9 10.36 2.90 10.27
CA LEU A 9 10.95 4.21 9.97
C LEU A 9 10.32 4.89 8.74
N CYS A 10 9.88 4.13 7.73
CA CYS A 10 9.12 4.69 6.60
C CYS A 10 7.65 4.95 6.94
N PHE A 11 7.13 4.30 8.00
CA PHE A 11 5.77 4.48 8.51
C PHE A 11 5.61 5.73 9.38
N LEU A 12 6.69 6.29 9.93
CA LEU A 12 6.62 7.48 10.79
C LEU A 12 6.20 8.75 10.03
N ASP A 13 6.51 8.88 8.73
CA ASP A 13 6.08 10.04 7.93
C ASP A 13 4.59 9.95 7.54
N LEU A 14 4.07 8.71 7.45
CA LEU A 14 2.66 8.44 7.11
C LEU A 14 1.70 8.69 8.28
N ALA A 15 2.22 8.86 9.50
CA ALA A 15 1.43 9.14 10.69
C ALA A 15 1.12 10.64 10.90
N SER A 16 1.66 11.54 10.06
CA SER A 16 1.49 12.99 10.26
C SER A 16 0.23 13.60 9.63
N MET A 17 -0.63 12.82 8.97
CA MET A 17 -1.92 13.30 8.42
C MET A 17 -3.11 12.68 9.16
N ASN A 18 -3.07 12.75 10.50
CA ASN A 18 -4.18 12.36 11.37
C ASN A 18 -5.31 13.40 11.31
N ASP A 19 -6.25 13.22 10.40
CA ASP A 19 -7.67 13.43 10.70
C ASP A 19 -8.29 12.04 10.96
N HIS A 20 -8.69 11.81 12.21
CA HIS A 20 -9.10 10.53 12.81
C HIS A 20 -10.43 9.99 12.21
N PRO A 21 -10.68 8.65 12.18
CA PRO A 21 -10.92 7.88 13.40
C PRO A 21 -10.16 6.55 13.46
N ILE A 22 -10.01 6.07 14.70
CA ILE A 22 -9.72 4.72 15.17
C ILE A 22 -10.07 3.64 14.10
N PHE A 23 -9.06 2.92 13.60
CA PHE A 23 -9.14 1.96 12.48
C PHE A 23 -9.56 2.59 11.13
N SER A 24 -8.64 3.35 10.54
CA SER A 24 -8.86 3.81 9.17
C SER A 24 -8.90 2.60 8.22
N ILE A 25 -10.05 2.40 7.57
CA ILE A 25 -10.35 1.36 6.57
C ILE A 25 -9.86 1.73 5.16
N PHE A 26 -9.43 2.98 4.98
CA PHE A 26 -8.97 3.51 3.72
C PHE A 26 -7.51 3.99 3.86
N ARG A 27 -6.63 3.54 2.97
CA ARG A 27 -5.25 4.06 2.89
C ARG A 27 -5.06 4.79 1.58
N ARG A 28 -4.58 6.02 1.67
CA ARG A 28 -4.29 6.86 0.51
C ARG A 28 -2.84 7.32 0.55
N PHE A 29 -2.11 7.07 -0.53
CA PHE A 29 -0.72 7.48 -0.76
C PHE A 29 -0.71 8.44 -1.94
N VAL A 30 -0.58 9.74 -1.69
CA VAL A 30 -0.53 10.78 -2.72
C VAL A 30 0.72 11.63 -2.58
N LEU A 31 1.34 12.00 -3.70
CA LEU A 31 2.50 12.91 -3.75
C LEU A 31 3.69 12.42 -2.88
N THR A 32 3.86 11.12 -2.75
CA THR A 32 4.96 10.54 -1.98
C THR A 32 6.23 10.45 -2.83
N LYS A 33 7.40 10.49 -2.17
CA LYS A 33 8.70 10.26 -2.80
C LYS A 33 9.13 8.78 -2.74
N MET A 34 8.16 7.88 -2.51
CA MET A 34 8.44 6.45 -2.40
C MET A 34 8.75 5.88 -3.78
N ARG A 35 9.91 5.23 -3.91
CA ARG A 35 10.33 4.55 -5.14
C ARG A 35 9.87 3.10 -5.21
N VAL A 36 9.68 2.47 -4.05
CA VAL A 36 9.33 1.06 -3.94
C VAL A 36 8.23 0.91 -2.90
N ILE A 37 7.18 0.14 -3.21
CA ILE A 37 6.26 -0.38 -2.19
C ILE A 37 6.77 -1.76 -1.79
N PRO A 38 7.30 -1.92 -0.56
CA PRO A 38 8.00 -3.13 -0.17
C PRO A 38 7.05 -4.29 0.10
N LYS A 39 7.57 -5.51 0.02
CA LYS A 39 6.85 -6.74 0.33
C LYS A 39 6.15 -6.64 1.69
N GLY A 40 4.86 -6.97 1.70
CA GLY A 40 4.06 -6.97 2.93
C GLY A 40 3.80 -5.57 3.52
N ALA A 41 3.90 -4.50 2.73
CA ALA A 41 3.61 -3.13 3.19
C ALA A 41 2.24 -2.98 3.88
N PHE A 42 1.24 -3.78 3.48
CA PHE A 42 -0.10 -3.77 4.03
C PHE A 42 -0.42 -5.01 4.90
N ALA A 43 0.57 -5.84 5.21
CA ALA A 43 0.35 -7.05 5.99
C ALA A 43 -0.21 -6.72 7.39
N GLY A 44 -1.23 -7.47 7.81
CA GLY A 44 -1.88 -7.28 9.11
C GLY A 44 -2.99 -6.22 9.13
N LEU A 45 -3.21 -5.47 8.03
CA LEU A 45 -4.32 -4.52 7.91
C LEU A 45 -5.63 -5.22 7.50
N GLY A 46 -6.12 -6.15 8.32
CA GLY A 46 -7.28 -6.98 8.00
C GLY A 46 -8.60 -6.21 7.80
N ASP A 47 -8.68 -4.99 8.33
CA ASP A 47 -9.84 -4.10 8.20
C ASP A 47 -9.77 -3.16 6.99
N LEU A 48 -8.71 -3.26 6.19
CA LEU A 48 -8.51 -2.39 5.04
C LEU A 48 -9.52 -2.72 3.94
N GLU A 49 -10.28 -1.72 3.53
CA GLU A 49 -11.34 -1.82 2.52
C GLU A 49 -10.92 -1.20 1.19
N LYS A 50 -10.11 -0.13 1.26
CA LYS A 50 -9.71 0.63 0.08
C LYS A 50 -8.24 1.05 0.14
N ILE A 51 -7.56 0.98 -1.00
CA ILE A 51 -6.21 1.55 -1.19
C ILE A 51 -6.20 2.45 -2.41
N GLU A 52 -5.69 3.67 -2.25
CA GLU A 52 -5.43 4.58 -3.34
C GLU A 52 -3.94 4.96 -3.35
N ILE A 53 -3.26 4.71 -4.46
CA ILE A 53 -1.88 5.11 -4.74
C ILE A 53 -1.97 6.02 -5.96
N SER A 54 -1.95 7.33 -5.74
CA SER A 54 -2.15 8.31 -6.82
C SER A 54 -1.04 9.37 -6.84
N GLN A 55 -0.65 9.86 -8.03
CA GLN A 55 0.32 10.97 -8.16
C GLN A 55 1.67 10.68 -7.49
N ASN A 56 2.18 9.46 -7.65
CA ASN A 56 3.48 9.04 -7.12
C ASN A 56 4.46 8.88 -8.28
N ASP A 57 4.98 10.01 -8.77
CA ASP A 57 5.92 10.00 -9.90
C ASP A 57 7.25 9.34 -9.54
N ALA A 58 7.64 9.27 -8.27
CA ALA A 58 8.86 8.57 -7.87
C ALA A 58 8.69 7.04 -7.85
N LEU A 59 7.46 6.52 -7.85
CA LEU A 59 7.20 5.09 -7.66
C LEU A 59 7.61 4.32 -8.91
N GLU A 60 8.53 3.37 -8.73
CA GLU A 60 9.12 2.55 -9.79
C GLU A 60 8.73 1.08 -9.67
N VAL A 61 8.59 0.57 -8.43
CA VAL A 61 8.43 -0.85 -8.14
C VAL A 61 7.35 -1.12 -7.10
N ILE A 62 6.51 -2.13 -7.36
CA ILE A 62 5.64 -2.77 -6.37
C ILE A 62 6.11 -4.22 -6.21
N GLU A 63 6.55 -4.58 -5.02
CA GLU A 63 7.11 -5.92 -4.75
C GLU A 63 6.03 -7.00 -4.54
N ALA A 64 6.46 -8.26 -4.46
CA ALA A 64 5.60 -9.40 -4.16
C ALA A 64 4.86 -9.24 -2.82
N ASN A 65 3.64 -9.74 -2.75
CA ASN A 65 2.80 -9.81 -1.54
C ASN A 65 2.52 -8.45 -0.89
N VAL A 66 2.61 -7.35 -1.63
CA VAL A 66 2.23 -6.02 -1.16
C VAL A 66 0.75 -6.01 -0.76
N PHE A 67 -0.13 -6.45 -1.65
CA PHE A 67 -1.57 -6.59 -1.42
C PHE A 67 -1.90 -8.06 -1.14
N SER A 68 -1.44 -8.55 0.01
CA SER A 68 -1.66 -9.95 0.40
C SER A 68 -2.52 -10.08 1.66
N SER A 69 -3.42 -11.06 1.65
CA SER A 69 -4.23 -11.44 2.82
C SER A 69 -5.08 -10.30 3.40
N LEU A 70 -5.76 -9.56 2.54
CA LEU A 70 -6.64 -8.43 2.91
C LEU A 70 -8.10 -8.81 2.65
N PRO A 71 -8.78 -9.44 3.62
CA PRO A 71 -10.09 -10.07 3.39
C PRO A 71 -11.22 -9.07 3.13
N LYS A 72 -11.09 -7.81 3.59
CA LYS A 72 -12.10 -6.75 3.39
C LYS A 72 -11.78 -5.81 2.22
N LEU A 73 -10.59 -5.93 1.62
CA LEU A 73 -10.15 -5.03 0.57
C LEU A 73 -10.96 -5.28 -0.68
N HIS A 74 -11.69 -4.26 -1.12
CA HIS A 74 -12.57 -4.33 -2.28
C HIS A 74 -12.21 -3.36 -3.40
N GLU A 75 -11.38 -2.35 -3.10
CA GLU A 75 -10.96 -1.33 -4.07
C GLU A 75 -9.46 -1.06 -3.94
N ILE A 76 -8.74 -1.26 -5.04
CA ILE A 76 -7.36 -0.80 -5.22
C ILE A 76 -7.38 0.19 -6.38
N ARG A 77 -6.70 1.33 -6.22
CA ARG A 77 -6.50 2.31 -7.28
C ARG A 77 -5.03 2.65 -7.37
N ILE A 78 -4.45 2.46 -8.55
CA ILE A 78 -3.09 2.88 -8.85
C ILE A 78 -3.17 3.83 -10.05
N GLU A 79 -3.06 5.13 -9.78
CA GLU A 79 -3.26 6.18 -10.79
C GLU A 79 -2.07 7.14 -10.83
N LYS A 80 -1.79 7.73 -12.00
CA LYS A 80 -0.76 8.78 -12.13
C LYS A 80 0.59 8.39 -11.49
N ALA A 81 1.01 7.14 -11.68
CA ALA A 81 2.30 6.61 -11.27
C ALA A 81 3.19 6.47 -12.51
N ASN A 82 3.69 7.62 -13.00
CA ASN A 82 4.26 7.72 -14.36
C ASN A 82 5.56 6.91 -14.54
N ASN A 83 6.29 6.64 -13.47
CA ASN A 83 7.55 5.90 -13.52
C ASN A 83 7.42 4.46 -13.02
N LEU A 84 6.19 3.96 -12.79
CA LEU A 84 5.96 2.59 -12.35
C LEU A 84 6.29 1.63 -13.49
N VAL A 85 7.46 1.00 -13.41
CA VAL A 85 7.99 0.11 -14.46
C VAL A 85 7.80 -1.36 -14.14
N TYR A 86 7.62 -1.71 -12.86
CA TYR A 86 7.52 -3.10 -12.44
C TYR A 86 6.51 -3.29 -11.31
N ILE A 87 5.61 -4.25 -11.52
CA ILE A 87 4.73 -4.80 -10.50
C ILE A 87 5.00 -6.30 -10.48
N ASP A 88 5.37 -6.81 -9.32
CA ASP A 88 5.62 -8.23 -9.14
C ASP A 88 4.35 -9.05 -9.43
N GLN A 89 4.50 -10.22 -10.05
CA GLN A 89 3.38 -11.11 -10.36
C GLN A 89 2.60 -11.56 -9.11
N ASP A 90 3.30 -11.62 -7.96
CA ASP A 90 2.73 -12.00 -6.68
C ASP A 90 2.34 -10.79 -5.84
N ALA A 91 2.31 -9.58 -6.41
CA ALA A 91 1.94 -8.36 -5.69
C ALA A 91 0.50 -8.42 -5.14
N PHE A 92 -0.42 -9.10 -5.85
CA PHE A 92 -1.84 -9.24 -5.49
C PHE A 92 -2.15 -10.68 -5.14
N GLN A 93 -2.34 -10.98 -3.86
CA GLN A 93 -2.54 -12.35 -3.38
C GLN A 93 -3.69 -12.44 -2.38
N HIS A 94 -4.56 -13.42 -2.57
CA HIS A 94 -5.62 -13.77 -1.61
C HIS A 94 -6.51 -12.56 -1.21
N LEU A 95 -7.18 -11.97 -2.20
CA LEU A 95 -8.07 -10.81 -2.05
C LEU A 95 -9.54 -11.21 -2.36
N PRO A 96 -10.22 -11.95 -1.46
CA PRO A 96 -11.53 -12.54 -1.75
C PRO A 96 -12.66 -11.52 -1.95
N SER A 97 -12.49 -10.29 -1.45
CA SER A 97 -13.48 -9.21 -1.55
C SER A 97 -13.18 -8.21 -2.66
N LEU A 98 -12.12 -8.42 -3.46
CA LEU A 98 -11.70 -7.46 -4.48
C LEU A 98 -12.76 -7.31 -5.57
N ARG A 99 -13.18 -6.07 -5.82
CA ARG A 99 -14.17 -5.72 -6.85
C ARG A 99 -13.61 -4.78 -7.90
N TYR A 100 -12.64 -3.96 -7.51
CA TYR A 100 -12.06 -2.93 -8.38
C TYR A 100 -10.55 -2.87 -8.18
N LEU A 101 -9.81 -2.83 -9.29
CA LEU A 101 -8.36 -2.70 -9.39
C LEU A 101 -8.02 -1.70 -10.50
#